data_AF-A0A7G5ZBI7-F1
#
_entry.id   AF-A0A7G5ZBI7-F1
#
_cell.length_a   1.000
_cell.length_b   1.000
_cell.length_c   1.000
_cell.angle_alpha   90.00
_cell.angle_beta   90.00
_cell.angle_gamma   90.00
#
_symmetry.space_group_name_H-M   'P 1'
#
loop_
_entity.id
_entity.type
_entity.pdbx_description
1 polymer ?
#
loop_
_entity_poly.entity_id
_entity_poly.type
_entity_poly.pdbx_seq_one_letter_code
_entity_poly.pdbx_strand_id
1 'polypeptide(L)'
;MQSNAMKSMLLYQIAKLPHLKDKGLCREYMLGREYAEHRIGRIVGRKSSSVLQFLLDHLTEDERTRMFPGDFDLGNMNSSSPATIGALKNELEPDENCRTTGPENFFRDARKKVPVLTGHALGDYMEQDARKTLKVLKLLYQMNAASPVQLFAFLTPPGDDNAASFEVATSYPVKDEKAVAGTALLADLITQLAVELPAERREEIEDLYIALREKVDKIENALFSAAAQRSGGDFARLEKMLALVRDMLARQATTDDIEAKPAFVPLDEQLCLHCHGLEFLNYAQAQRELTEKMTPTVKVKPPTGKLAILDGAVRARTGDSARYPKLPLSMFVAFAHANAETFITILSDYLGHEIRAVHYVKAIPLALNLLEIWVAFGRADGLRALASDAPLQPTSMLAALAAVCHQLCHPTRYRPYWQGQPNDRGNVITALEKIDIRNAKTRVPEGVMRFWDHHLKWHAHALYGQLSIYEHKLAITQYLVAALEHPVRCHNTDLLRRRLDDHVKLAAQAANILDRGLD
;
A
#
# COMPACT_ATOMS: atom_id res chain seq x y z
N MET A 1 -6.87 -34.64 1.80
CA MET A 1 -5.46 -35.10 1.81
C MET A 1 -4.45 -33.96 1.69
N GLN A 2 -4.61 -32.98 0.78
CA GLN A 2 -3.64 -31.87 0.62
C GLN A 2 -3.52 -30.94 1.85
N SER A 3 -4.63 -30.64 2.56
CA SER A 3 -4.57 -29.73 3.74
C SER A 3 -3.79 -30.32 4.93
N ASN A 4 -3.93 -31.62 5.20
CA ASN A 4 -3.22 -32.28 6.29
C ASN A 4 -1.71 -32.36 6.02
N ALA A 5 -1.31 -32.62 4.78
CA ALA A 5 0.10 -32.60 4.39
C ALA A 5 0.72 -31.19 4.55
N MET A 6 -0.03 -30.15 4.18
CA MET A 6 0.39 -28.75 4.38
C MET A 6 0.50 -28.40 5.88
N LYS A 7 -0.49 -28.80 6.70
CA LYS A 7 -0.44 -28.62 8.17
C LYS A 7 0.79 -29.31 8.76
N SER A 8 1.03 -30.59 8.42
CA SER A 8 2.20 -31.33 8.89
C SER A 8 3.52 -30.69 8.46
N MET A 9 3.61 -30.18 7.23
CA MET A 9 4.78 -29.47 6.74
C MET A 9 5.04 -28.18 7.52
N LEU A 10 4.01 -27.36 7.74
CA LEU A 10 4.13 -26.11 8.51
C LEU A 10 4.50 -26.39 9.96
N LEU A 11 3.86 -27.38 10.61
CA LEU A 11 4.22 -27.80 11.96
C LEU A 11 5.67 -28.30 12.05
N TYR A 12 6.15 -29.03 11.03
CA TYR A 12 7.54 -29.44 10.94
C TYR A 12 8.50 -28.24 10.78
N GLN A 13 8.12 -27.22 10.02
CA GLN A 13 8.89 -25.97 9.92
C GLN A 13 8.93 -25.21 11.25
N ILE A 14 7.81 -25.14 11.96
CA ILE A 14 7.71 -24.51 13.28
C ILE A 14 8.59 -25.25 14.31
N ALA A 15 8.56 -26.58 14.31
CA ALA A 15 9.39 -27.40 15.21
C ALA A 15 10.91 -27.22 14.98
N LYS A 16 11.33 -26.65 13.85
CA LYS A 16 12.73 -26.29 13.58
C LYS A 16 13.13 -24.92 14.10
N LEU A 17 12.18 -24.10 14.56
CA LEU A 17 12.49 -22.79 15.11
C LEU A 17 13.26 -22.94 16.44
N PRO A 18 14.30 -22.11 16.67
CA PRO A 18 14.99 -22.08 17.96
C PRO A 18 13.96 -21.89 19.10
N HIS A 19 14.15 -22.59 20.22
CA HIS A 19 13.28 -22.53 21.41
C HIS A 19 11.89 -23.19 21.30
N LEU A 20 11.45 -23.64 20.12
CA LEU A 20 10.20 -24.41 19.91
C LEU A 20 10.43 -25.90 19.60
N LYS A 21 11.68 -26.39 19.72
CA LYS A 21 12.02 -27.79 19.49
C LYS A 21 11.07 -28.69 20.28
N ASP A 22 10.40 -29.60 19.57
CA ASP A 22 9.47 -30.60 20.08
C ASP A 22 8.15 -30.06 20.69
N LYS A 23 7.89 -28.74 20.66
CA LYS A 23 6.67 -28.14 21.23
C LYS A 23 5.47 -28.06 20.26
N GLY A 24 5.65 -28.37 18.97
CA GLY A 24 4.58 -28.22 17.97
C GLY A 24 4.02 -26.78 17.92
N LEU A 25 2.75 -26.62 17.57
CA LEU A 25 2.05 -25.33 17.68
C LEU A 25 1.73 -25.06 19.15
N CYS A 26 2.19 -23.92 19.66
CA CYS A 26 2.04 -23.55 21.07
C CYS A 26 1.78 -22.05 21.24
N ARG A 27 1.41 -21.63 22.45
CA ARG A 27 1.02 -20.25 22.77
C ARG A 27 2.16 -19.26 22.57
N GLU A 28 3.38 -19.70 22.90
CA GLU A 28 4.63 -18.98 22.63
C GLU A 28 4.75 -18.66 21.14
N TYR A 29 4.47 -19.62 20.24
CA TYR A 29 4.48 -19.35 18.81
C TYR A 29 3.38 -18.39 18.35
N MET A 30 2.17 -18.43 18.93
CA MET A 30 1.06 -17.58 18.47
C MET A 30 1.18 -16.12 18.90
N LEU A 31 1.69 -15.88 20.12
CA LEU A 31 1.71 -14.55 20.74
C LEU A 31 3.13 -14.01 20.94
N GLY A 32 4.15 -14.86 20.86
CA GLY A 32 5.55 -14.49 21.03
C GLY A 32 6.03 -13.59 19.89
N ARG A 33 6.67 -12.48 20.26
CA ARG A 33 7.22 -11.50 19.33
C ARG A 33 8.34 -12.09 18.47
N GLU A 34 9.16 -12.95 19.07
CA GLU A 34 10.30 -13.60 18.43
C GLU A 34 9.89 -14.49 17.25
N TYR A 35 8.63 -14.90 17.17
CA TYR A 35 8.11 -15.70 16.05
C TYR A 35 7.25 -14.90 15.06
N ALA A 36 7.08 -13.60 15.27
CA ALA A 36 6.17 -12.78 14.47
C ALA A 36 6.53 -12.80 12.98
N GLU A 37 7.83 -12.75 12.64
CA GLU A 37 8.30 -12.84 11.25
C GLU A 37 7.98 -14.19 10.59
N HIS A 38 7.91 -15.27 11.38
CA HIS A 38 7.59 -16.61 10.89
C HIS A 38 6.09 -16.83 10.64
N ARG A 39 5.24 -15.93 11.14
CA ARG A 39 3.78 -15.95 10.92
C ARG A 39 3.36 -15.09 9.73
N ILE A 40 4.18 -14.11 9.34
CA ILE A 40 3.94 -13.19 8.22
C ILE A 40 4.12 -13.90 6.88
N GLY A 41 3.17 -13.68 5.97
CA GLY A 41 3.28 -14.09 4.56
C GLY A 41 2.01 -14.77 4.06
N ARG A 42 1.83 -14.80 2.74
CA ARG A 42 0.72 -15.51 2.10
C ARG A 42 1.17 -16.91 1.69
N ILE A 43 0.34 -17.91 2.01
CA ILE A 43 0.51 -19.27 1.49
C ILE A 43 0.15 -19.27 0.00
N VAL A 44 1.11 -19.61 -0.86
CA VAL A 44 0.91 -19.67 -2.32
C VAL A 44 -0.26 -20.61 -2.65
N GLY A 45 -1.20 -20.13 -3.47
CA GLY A 45 -2.41 -20.87 -3.86
C GLY A 45 -3.62 -20.66 -2.94
N ARG A 46 -3.50 -19.85 -1.88
CA ARG A 46 -4.64 -19.34 -1.10
C ARG A 46 -4.77 -17.83 -1.26
N LYS A 47 -6.00 -17.33 -1.25
CA LYS A 47 -6.29 -15.90 -1.46
C LYS A 47 -5.70 -15.01 -0.35
N SER A 48 -5.67 -15.49 0.91
CA SER A 48 -5.58 -14.57 2.05
C SER A 48 -5.00 -15.14 3.35
N SER A 49 -4.81 -16.45 3.52
CA SER A 49 -4.41 -16.99 4.82
C SER A 49 -2.95 -16.66 5.17
N SER A 50 -2.75 -15.94 6.27
CA SER A 50 -1.47 -15.94 7.00
C SER A 50 -1.14 -17.37 7.43
N VAL A 51 0.14 -17.63 7.74
CA VAL A 51 0.54 -18.95 8.28
C VAL A 51 -0.23 -19.23 9.58
N LEU A 52 -0.42 -18.20 10.42
CA LEU A 52 -1.19 -18.32 11.65
C LEU A 52 -2.66 -18.65 11.39
N GLN A 53 -3.32 -17.97 10.44
CA GLN A 53 -4.73 -18.22 10.12
C GLN A 53 -4.94 -19.66 9.67
N PHE A 54 -4.05 -20.15 8.78
CA PHE A 54 -4.11 -21.53 8.33
C PHE A 54 -3.99 -22.51 9.49
N LEU A 55 -3.11 -22.24 10.46
CA LEU A 55 -2.92 -23.11 11.62
C LEU A 55 -4.15 -23.10 12.54
N LEU A 56 -4.72 -21.93 12.80
CA LEU A 56 -5.92 -21.76 13.63
C LEU A 56 -7.15 -22.45 13.03
N ASP A 57 -7.32 -22.38 11.71
CA ASP A 57 -8.44 -23.02 11.00
C ASP A 57 -8.40 -24.56 11.06
N HIS A 58 -7.24 -25.14 11.35
CA HIS A 58 -7.06 -26.59 11.38
C HIS A 58 -6.80 -27.14 12.78
N LEU A 59 -7.06 -26.36 13.84
CA LEU A 59 -6.97 -26.87 15.21
C LEU A 59 -8.05 -27.92 15.48
N THR A 60 -7.68 -29.01 16.16
CA THR A 60 -8.66 -29.87 16.83
C THR A 60 -9.22 -29.17 18.07
N GLU A 61 -10.34 -29.64 18.63
CA GLU A 61 -10.88 -29.08 19.87
C GLU A 61 -9.90 -29.20 21.06
N ASP A 62 -9.16 -30.30 21.14
CA ASP A 62 -8.10 -30.48 22.14
C ASP A 62 -6.91 -29.53 21.93
N GLU A 63 -6.55 -29.25 20.67
CA GLU A 63 -5.55 -28.24 20.34
C GLU A 63 -6.07 -26.84 20.70
N ARG A 64 -7.32 -26.51 20.37
CA ARG A 64 -7.95 -25.22 20.66
C ARG A 64 -8.02 -24.97 22.17
N THR A 65 -8.44 -25.95 22.96
CA THR A 65 -8.50 -25.84 24.43
C THR A 65 -7.13 -25.59 25.04
N ARG A 66 -6.08 -26.26 24.51
CA ARG A 66 -4.69 -26.01 24.94
C ARG A 66 -4.18 -24.63 24.48
N MET A 67 -4.65 -24.15 23.33
CA MET A 67 -4.20 -22.88 22.76
C MET A 67 -4.82 -21.65 23.41
N PHE A 68 -6.06 -21.77 23.88
CA PHE A 68 -6.86 -20.69 24.47
C PHE A 68 -7.37 -21.09 25.87
N PRO A 69 -6.48 -21.29 26.86
CA PRO A 69 -6.83 -21.87 28.15
C PRO A 69 -7.56 -20.90 29.09
N GLY A 70 -7.39 -19.59 28.92
CA GLY A 70 -7.97 -18.56 29.78
C GLY A 70 -9.44 -18.29 29.46
N ASP A 71 -10.23 -17.90 30.46
CA ASP A 71 -11.67 -17.64 30.29
C ASP A 71 -11.93 -16.48 29.32
N PHE A 72 -11.01 -15.52 29.26
CA PHE A 72 -11.07 -14.39 28.34
C PHE A 72 -10.18 -14.55 27.11
N ASP A 73 -9.65 -15.74 26.79
CA ASP A 73 -8.98 -15.94 25.50
C ASP A 73 -10.00 -15.96 24.35
N LEU A 74 -9.74 -15.14 23.32
CA LEU A 74 -10.50 -15.16 22.08
C LEU A 74 -10.18 -16.48 21.35
N GLY A 75 -11.18 -17.36 21.19
CA GLY A 75 -11.02 -18.76 20.77
C GLY A 75 -11.46 -19.77 21.83
N ASN A 76 -11.66 -19.35 23.09
CA ASN A 76 -12.20 -20.21 24.15
C ASN A 76 -13.73 -20.18 24.16
N MET A 77 -14.39 -21.25 23.72
CA MET A 77 -15.85 -21.33 23.70
C MET A 77 -16.48 -21.69 25.08
N ASN A 78 -15.68 -22.15 26.04
CA ASN A 78 -16.16 -22.82 27.26
C ASN A 78 -15.88 -22.04 28.55
N SER A 79 -15.87 -20.70 28.49
CA SER A 79 -15.55 -19.87 29.66
C SER A 79 -16.60 -19.93 30.77
N SER A 80 -16.17 -20.02 32.02
CA SER A 80 -17.03 -20.14 33.20
C SER A 80 -17.02 -18.90 34.10
N SER A 81 -15.98 -18.07 34.01
CA SER A 81 -15.82 -16.86 34.83
C SER A 81 -16.82 -15.75 34.55
N PRO A 82 -17.27 -14.99 35.57
CA PRO A 82 -18.19 -13.88 35.37
C PRO A 82 -17.60 -12.83 34.41
N ALA A 83 -18.38 -12.39 33.42
CA ALA A 83 -17.96 -11.45 32.38
C ALA A 83 -17.85 -10.02 32.92
N THR A 84 -16.82 -9.76 33.73
CA THR A 84 -16.55 -8.46 34.35
C THR A 84 -15.11 -8.00 34.12
N ILE A 85 -14.89 -6.68 34.09
CA ILE A 85 -13.54 -6.10 34.00
C ILE A 85 -12.68 -6.55 35.19
N GLY A 86 -13.26 -6.73 36.37
CA GLY A 86 -12.55 -7.21 37.56
C GLY A 86 -11.99 -8.63 37.37
N ALA A 87 -12.81 -9.55 36.86
CA ALA A 87 -12.36 -10.91 36.56
C ALA A 87 -11.25 -10.92 35.49
N LEU A 88 -11.38 -10.10 34.44
CA LEU A 88 -10.33 -9.97 33.44
C LEU A 88 -9.04 -9.39 34.03
N LYS A 89 -9.12 -8.36 34.89
CA LYS A 89 -7.93 -7.81 35.56
C LYS A 89 -7.20 -8.87 36.39
N ASN A 90 -7.93 -9.71 37.12
CA ASN A 90 -7.35 -10.81 37.90
C ASN A 90 -6.66 -11.84 37.01
N GLU A 91 -7.22 -12.14 35.83
CA GLU A 91 -6.58 -13.02 34.84
C GLU A 91 -5.35 -12.39 34.18
N LEU A 92 -5.25 -11.06 34.17
CA LEU A 92 -4.12 -10.29 33.63
C LEU A 92 -3.03 -9.95 34.66
N GLU A 93 -3.19 -10.35 35.93
CA GLU A 93 -2.19 -10.12 36.98
C GLU A 93 -0.83 -10.80 36.65
N PRO A 94 0.29 -10.21 37.11
CA PRO A 94 1.42 -9.95 36.25
C PRO A 94 2.28 -11.18 35.96
N ASP A 95 2.46 -11.47 34.68
CA ASP A 95 3.69 -12.06 34.20
C ASP A 95 4.80 -11.00 34.42
N GLU A 96 5.76 -11.28 35.31
CA GLU A 96 6.84 -10.36 35.71
C GLU A 96 7.66 -9.81 34.53
N ASN A 97 7.49 -10.39 33.34
CA ASN A 97 8.14 -10.01 32.09
C ASN A 97 7.39 -8.96 31.24
N CYS A 98 6.16 -8.57 31.59
CA CYS A 98 5.38 -7.60 30.82
C CYS A 98 5.84 -6.15 31.07
N ARG A 99 6.45 -5.52 30.05
CA ARG A 99 6.95 -4.13 30.08
C ARG A 99 5.86 -3.04 29.99
N THR A 100 4.58 -3.39 30.14
CA THR A 100 3.46 -2.47 29.88
C THR A 100 3.06 -1.63 31.08
N THR A 101 2.47 -0.46 30.79
CA THR A 101 1.57 0.24 31.71
C THR A 101 0.54 -0.77 32.21
N GLY A 102 0.44 -0.95 33.53
CA GLY A 102 -0.40 -2.00 34.12
C GLY A 102 -1.85 -1.99 33.61
N PRO A 103 -2.60 -3.10 33.78
CA PRO A 103 -3.91 -3.32 33.17
C PRO A 103 -4.87 -2.12 33.26
N GLU A 104 -4.87 -1.41 34.39
CA GLU A 104 -5.73 -0.24 34.60
C GLU A 104 -5.51 0.90 33.61
N ASN A 105 -4.25 1.23 33.34
CA ASN A 105 -3.89 2.28 32.39
C ASN A 105 -4.31 1.88 30.98
N PHE A 106 -4.07 0.61 30.61
CA PHE A 106 -4.51 0.07 29.33
C PHE A 106 -6.03 0.17 29.16
N PHE A 107 -6.83 -0.27 30.14
CA PHE A 107 -8.31 -0.19 30.03
C PHE A 107 -8.81 1.24 29.95
N ARG A 108 -8.17 2.18 30.67
CA ARG A 108 -8.49 3.60 30.56
C ARG A 108 -8.23 4.14 29.15
N ASP A 109 -7.13 3.72 28.54
CA ASP A 109 -6.78 4.12 27.17
C ASP A 109 -7.71 3.45 26.16
N ALA A 110 -8.01 2.16 26.32
CA ALA A 110 -8.96 1.43 25.47
C ALA A 110 -10.35 2.08 25.45
N ARG A 111 -10.86 2.53 26.60
CA ARG A 111 -12.13 3.29 26.69
C ARG A 111 -12.14 4.57 25.84
N LYS A 112 -10.98 5.21 25.67
CA LYS A 112 -10.84 6.43 24.85
C LYS A 112 -10.55 6.12 23.39
N LYS A 113 -9.77 5.09 23.11
CA LYS A 113 -9.22 4.80 21.78
C LYS A 113 -10.12 3.88 20.96
N VAL A 114 -10.78 2.89 21.56
CA VAL A 114 -11.72 2.01 20.82
C VAL A 114 -12.80 2.84 20.09
N PRO A 115 -13.45 3.83 20.71
CA PRO A 115 -14.46 4.63 20.01
C PRO A 115 -13.91 5.42 18.82
N VAL A 116 -12.65 5.83 18.86
CA VAL A 116 -11.99 6.49 17.73
C VAL A 116 -11.76 5.51 16.57
N LEU A 117 -11.48 4.24 16.88
CA LEU A 117 -11.26 3.21 15.85
C LEU A 117 -12.56 2.68 15.25
N THR A 118 -13.63 2.58 16.06
CA THR A 118 -14.87 1.88 15.68
C THR A 118 -16.07 2.80 15.42
N GLY A 119 -16.04 4.04 15.92
CA GLY A 119 -17.17 4.96 15.86
C GLY A 119 -18.24 4.76 16.94
N HIS A 120 -18.06 3.80 17.86
CA HIS A 120 -19.05 3.47 18.91
C HIS A 120 -18.41 3.41 20.30
N ALA A 121 -19.17 3.70 21.35
CA ALA A 121 -18.62 3.69 22.70
C ALA A 121 -18.26 2.26 23.14
N LEU A 122 -17.21 2.10 23.96
CA LEU A 122 -16.88 0.78 24.51
C LEU A 122 -18.02 0.20 25.38
N GLY A 123 -18.82 1.07 25.98
CA GLY A 123 -20.00 0.68 26.76
C GLY A 123 -21.04 -0.06 25.91
N ASP A 124 -21.28 0.39 24.68
CA ASP A 124 -22.26 -0.19 23.76
C ASP A 124 -21.92 -1.66 23.46
N TYR A 125 -20.63 -1.97 23.27
CA TYR A 125 -20.17 -3.35 23.07
C TYR A 125 -20.28 -4.21 24.34
N MET A 126 -20.03 -3.63 25.51
CA MET A 126 -20.19 -4.33 26.79
C MET A 126 -21.65 -4.68 27.06
N GLU A 127 -22.59 -3.82 26.65
CA GLU A 127 -24.03 -4.07 26.75
C GLU A 127 -24.51 -5.14 25.77
N GLN A 128 -23.93 -5.18 24.56
CA GLN A 128 -24.24 -6.19 23.54
C GLN A 128 -23.71 -7.58 23.92
N ASP A 129 -22.41 -7.68 24.22
CA ASP A 129 -21.73 -8.92 24.60
C ASP A 129 -20.49 -8.60 25.44
N ALA A 130 -20.68 -8.48 26.76
CA ALA A 130 -19.62 -8.21 27.71
C ALA A 130 -18.47 -9.22 27.62
N ARG A 131 -18.79 -10.51 27.43
CA ARG A 131 -17.78 -11.57 27.45
C ARG A 131 -16.88 -11.49 26.22
N LYS A 132 -17.47 -11.38 25.03
CA LYS A 132 -16.70 -11.22 23.79
C LYS A 132 -15.89 -9.93 23.80
N THR A 133 -16.47 -8.84 24.28
CA THR A 133 -15.76 -7.56 24.44
C THR A 133 -14.55 -7.69 25.35
N LEU A 134 -14.68 -8.37 26.50
CA LEU A 134 -13.57 -8.61 27.42
C LEU A 134 -12.48 -9.50 26.80
N LYS A 135 -12.86 -10.51 26.00
CA LYS A 135 -11.90 -11.33 25.25
C LYS A 135 -11.07 -10.50 24.28
N VAL A 136 -11.72 -9.60 23.54
CA VAL A 136 -11.04 -8.68 22.62
C VAL A 136 -10.11 -7.73 23.39
N LEU A 137 -10.54 -7.20 24.53
CA LEU A 137 -9.68 -6.34 25.35
C LEU A 137 -8.45 -7.09 25.88
N LYS A 138 -8.58 -8.37 26.25
CA LYS A 138 -7.43 -9.21 26.62
C LYS A 138 -6.45 -9.37 25.47
N LEU A 139 -6.94 -9.67 24.26
CA LEU A 139 -6.12 -9.78 23.06
C LEU A 139 -5.36 -8.48 22.79
N LEU A 140 -6.03 -7.33 22.81
CA LEU A 140 -5.41 -6.03 22.61
C LEU A 140 -4.35 -5.72 23.68
N TYR A 141 -4.61 -6.08 24.94
CA TYR A 141 -3.63 -5.93 26.03
C TYR A 141 -2.36 -6.76 25.76
N GLN A 142 -2.52 -8.04 25.41
CA GLN A 142 -1.41 -8.95 25.11
C GLN A 142 -0.60 -8.47 23.89
N MET A 143 -1.27 -8.06 22.82
CA MET A 143 -0.62 -7.56 21.61
C MET A 143 0.12 -6.24 21.86
N ASN A 144 -0.46 -5.34 22.67
CA ASN A 144 0.22 -4.11 23.06
C ASN A 144 1.45 -4.37 23.94
N ALA A 145 1.44 -5.43 24.75
CA ALA A 145 2.58 -5.82 25.57
C ALA A 145 3.71 -6.49 24.79
N ALA A 146 3.35 -7.30 23.79
CA ALA A 146 4.31 -8.00 22.94
C ALA A 146 4.93 -7.11 21.86
N SER A 147 4.25 -6.04 21.44
CA SER A 147 4.67 -5.21 20.31
C SER A 147 5.69 -4.13 20.71
N PRO A 148 6.74 -3.90 19.90
CA PRO A 148 7.61 -2.72 20.05
C PRO A 148 6.94 -1.41 19.61
N VAL A 149 5.73 -1.50 19.06
CA VAL A 149 4.93 -0.38 18.54
C VAL A 149 3.72 -0.16 19.44
N GLN A 150 3.41 1.11 19.74
CA GLN A 150 2.18 1.46 20.46
C GLN A 150 0.95 1.07 19.64
N LEU A 151 0.19 0.07 20.12
CA LEU A 151 -0.90 -0.57 19.37
C LEU A 151 -1.94 0.45 18.88
N PHE A 152 -2.52 1.23 19.79
CA PHE A 152 -3.58 2.18 19.40
C PHE A 152 -3.08 3.30 18.50
N ALA A 153 -1.81 3.72 18.61
CA ALA A 153 -1.24 4.70 17.70
C ALA A 153 -1.08 4.13 16.29
N PHE A 154 -0.66 2.87 16.18
CA PHE A 154 -0.56 2.15 14.92
C PHE A 154 -1.90 1.90 14.25
N LEU A 155 -2.93 1.54 15.02
CA LEU A 155 -4.28 1.31 14.51
C LEU A 155 -5.02 2.61 14.20
N THR A 156 -4.55 3.77 14.66
CA THR A 156 -5.25 5.02 14.35
C THR A 156 -5.07 5.33 12.85
N PRO A 157 -6.15 5.48 12.07
CA PRO A 157 -6.05 5.78 10.64
C PRO A 157 -5.36 7.13 10.42
N PRO A 158 -4.77 7.37 9.23
CA PRO A 158 -4.13 8.65 8.96
C PRO A 158 -5.16 9.79 8.95
N GLY A 159 -4.67 10.97 9.34
CA GLY A 159 -5.44 12.21 9.51
C GLY A 159 -4.51 13.38 9.81
N ASP A 160 -5.04 14.51 10.28
CA ASP A 160 -4.27 15.75 10.47
C ASP A 160 -3.04 15.58 11.38
N ASP A 161 -3.14 14.76 12.43
CA ASP A 161 -2.08 14.51 13.41
C ASP A 161 -1.29 13.21 13.16
N ASN A 162 -1.71 12.38 12.19
CA ASN A 162 -1.15 11.04 11.97
C ASN A 162 -0.70 10.85 10.51
N ALA A 163 0.61 10.72 10.32
CA ALA A 163 1.22 10.60 9.00
C ALA A 163 0.79 9.32 8.26
N ALA A 164 0.42 9.47 6.99
CA ALA A 164 0.10 8.34 6.12
C ALA A 164 1.37 7.62 5.64
N SER A 165 1.26 6.30 5.43
CA SER A 165 2.39 5.47 4.98
C SER A 165 1.94 4.44 3.96
N PHE A 166 2.59 4.41 2.80
CA PHE A 166 2.38 3.36 1.80
C PHE A 166 2.83 1.96 2.27
N GLU A 167 3.61 1.87 3.36
CA GLU A 167 4.17 0.60 3.86
C GLU A 167 3.25 -0.13 4.85
N VAL A 168 2.06 0.39 5.15
CA VAL A 168 1.09 -0.33 6.00
C VAL A 168 0.51 -1.48 5.20
N ALA A 169 0.94 -2.70 5.51
CA ALA A 169 0.49 -3.90 4.84
C ALA A 169 0.40 -5.07 5.82
N THR A 170 -0.46 -6.04 5.47
CA THR A 170 -0.62 -7.32 6.18
C THR A 170 0.39 -8.38 5.73
N SER A 171 1.20 -8.07 4.71
CA SER A 171 2.18 -9.00 4.13
C SER A 171 3.37 -8.25 3.54
N TYR A 172 4.50 -8.96 3.40
CA TYR A 172 5.72 -8.47 2.73
C TYR A 172 6.32 -7.16 3.29
N PRO A 173 6.71 -7.08 4.57
CA PRO A 173 7.22 -5.86 5.20
C PRO A 173 8.49 -5.29 4.53
N VAL A 174 8.70 -3.98 4.64
CA VAL A 174 10.03 -3.38 4.40
C VAL A 174 11.04 -4.01 5.36
N LYS A 175 12.29 -4.24 4.91
CA LYS A 175 13.37 -4.86 5.71
C LYS A 175 13.92 -3.88 6.77
N ASP A 176 13.04 -3.45 7.66
CA ASP A 176 13.31 -2.66 8.85
C ASP A 176 12.60 -3.35 10.02
N GLU A 177 13.29 -3.56 11.14
CA GLU A 177 12.78 -4.37 12.26
C GLU A 177 11.41 -3.87 12.77
N LYS A 178 11.20 -2.55 12.81
CA LYS A 178 9.93 -1.96 13.26
C LYS A 178 8.83 -2.07 12.21
N ALA A 179 9.16 -1.91 10.94
CA ALA A 179 8.20 -2.15 9.85
C ALA A 179 7.77 -3.61 9.80
N VAL A 180 8.70 -4.55 9.98
CA VAL A 180 8.41 -5.98 10.09
C VAL A 180 7.50 -6.24 11.29
N ALA A 181 7.82 -5.70 12.46
CA ALA A 181 6.99 -5.84 13.65
C ALA A 181 5.57 -5.27 13.46
N GLY A 182 5.43 -4.12 12.78
CA GLY A 182 4.13 -3.52 12.48
C GLY A 182 3.28 -4.38 11.53
N THR A 183 3.88 -4.90 10.45
CA THR A 183 3.21 -5.85 9.55
C THR A 183 2.80 -7.13 10.26
N ALA A 184 3.67 -7.67 11.12
CA ALA A 184 3.36 -8.85 11.91
C ALA A 184 2.20 -8.62 12.85
N LEU A 185 2.24 -7.50 13.60
CA LEU A 185 1.19 -7.10 14.51
C LEU A 185 -0.16 -7.00 13.80
N LEU A 186 -0.21 -6.34 12.63
CA LEU A 186 -1.45 -6.21 11.88
C LEU A 186 -1.98 -7.56 11.40
N ALA A 187 -1.11 -8.40 10.85
CA ALA A 187 -1.48 -9.73 10.35
C ALA A 187 -1.98 -10.65 11.47
N ASP A 188 -1.29 -10.66 12.62
CA ASP A 188 -1.66 -11.46 13.78
C ASP A 188 -2.95 -10.95 14.40
N LEU A 189 -3.13 -9.62 14.51
CA LEU A 189 -4.33 -9.03 15.07
C LEU A 189 -5.57 -9.37 14.23
N ILE A 190 -5.49 -9.25 12.91
CA ILE A 190 -6.56 -9.67 12.00
C ILE A 190 -6.90 -11.15 12.22
N THR A 191 -5.87 -12.00 12.20
CA THR A 191 -6.02 -13.45 12.35
C THR A 191 -6.70 -13.82 13.68
N GLN A 192 -6.27 -13.20 14.78
CA GLN A 192 -6.79 -13.46 16.11
C GLN A 192 -8.21 -12.92 16.28
N LEU A 193 -8.49 -11.68 15.85
CA LEU A 193 -9.83 -11.08 15.89
C LEU A 193 -10.85 -11.92 15.11
N ALA A 194 -10.41 -12.59 14.04
CA ALA A 194 -11.26 -13.43 13.22
C ALA A 194 -11.46 -14.85 13.77
N VAL A 195 -10.83 -15.26 14.87
CA VAL A 195 -10.82 -16.67 15.28
C VAL A 195 -12.20 -17.24 15.62
N GLU A 196 -13.09 -16.42 16.19
CA GLU A 196 -14.48 -16.80 16.55
C GLU A 196 -15.51 -16.40 15.47
N LEU A 197 -15.10 -15.73 14.39
CA LEU A 197 -16.01 -15.34 13.31
C LEU A 197 -16.41 -16.56 12.46
N PRO A 198 -17.69 -16.63 12.00
CA PRO A 198 -18.11 -17.65 11.04
C PRO A 198 -17.25 -17.63 9.78
N ALA A 199 -16.91 -18.81 9.24
CA ALA A 199 -15.98 -18.91 8.12
C ALA A 199 -16.44 -18.12 6.89
N GLU A 200 -17.74 -18.15 6.59
CA GLU A 200 -18.36 -17.40 5.49
C GLU A 200 -18.21 -15.89 5.67
N ARG A 201 -18.40 -15.39 6.90
CA ARG A 201 -18.24 -13.96 7.19
C ARG A 201 -16.79 -13.51 7.07
N ARG A 202 -15.83 -14.35 7.47
CA ARG A 202 -14.40 -14.08 7.27
C ARG A 202 -14.05 -14.01 5.79
N GLU A 203 -14.47 -15.01 5.01
CA GLU A 203 -14.24 -15.01 3.56
C GLU A 203 -14.85 -13.78 2.90
N GLU A 204 -16.04 -13.35 3.33
CA GLU A 204 -16.66 -12.12 2.85
C GLU A 204 -15.82 -10.86 3.14
N ILE A 205 -15.36 -10.69 4.39
CA ILE A 205 -14.53 -9.56 4.79
C ILE A 205 -13.22 -9.56 4.01
N GLU A 206 -12.56 -10.71 3.94
CA GLU A 206 -11.32 -10.90 3.21
C GLU A 206 -11.51 -10.59 1.72
N ASP A 207 -12.51 -11.17 1.07
CA ASP A 207 -12.76 -10.93 -0.35
C ASP A 207 -13.12 -9.48 -0.65
N LEU A 208 -13.76 -8.74 0.28
CA LEU A 208 -14.07 -7.31 0.09
C LEU A 208 -12.86 -6.40 0.26
N TYR A 209 -12.14 -6.53 1.38
CA TYR A 209 -11.08 -5.60 1.77
C TYR A 209 -9.69 -5.97 1.22
N ILE A 210 -9.39 -7.26 1.08
CA ILE A 210 -8.09 -7.68 0.55
C ILE A 210 -8.00 -7.26 -0.91
N ALA A 211 -6.83 -6.70 -1.25
CA ALA A 211 -6.54 -6.23 -2.59
C ALA A 211 -7.53 -5.15 -3.08
N LEU A 212 -8.14 -4.38 -2.16
CA LEU A 212 -9.03 -3.28 -2.51
C LEU A 212 -8.34 -2.30 -3.47
N ARG A 213 -7.05 -2.03 -3.24
CA ARG A 213 -6.21 -1.28 -4.17
C ARG A 213 -6.08 -1.93 -5.54
N GLU A 214 -5.80 -3.23 -5.62
CA GLU A 214 -5.71 -3.91 -6.92
C GLU A 214 -7.03 -3.87 -7.68
N LYS A 215 -8.17 -3.88 -6.98
CA LYS A 215 -9.50 -3.70 -7.60
C LYS A 215 -9.65 -2.30 -8.19
N VAL A 216 -9.24 -1.26 -7.45
CA VAL A 216 -9.20 0.12 -7.94
C VAL A 216 -8.29 0.22 -9.16
N ASP A 217 -7.08 -0.32 -9.09
CA ASP A 217 -6.11 -0.33 -10.19
C ASP A 217 -6.68 -1.03 -11.44
N LYS A 218 -7.44 -2.13 -11.27
CA LYS A 218 -8.10 -2.81 -12.40
C LYS A 218 -9.17 -1.94 -13.06
N ILE A 219 -9.99 -1.24 -12.27
CA ILE A 219 -11.04 -0.35 -12.77
C ILE A 219 -10.40 0.85 -13.49
N GLU A 220 -9.38 1.46 -12.88
CA GLU A 220 -8.61 2.55 -13.46
C GLU A 220 -7.98 2.15 -14.81
N ASN A 221 -7.29 1.00 -14.84
CA ASN A 221 -6.68 0.49 -16.07
C ASN A 221 -7.72 0.20 -17.16
N ALA A 222 -8.90 -0.30 -16.79
CA ALA A 222 -9.99 -0.52 -17.74
C ALA A 222 -10.47 0.81 -18.35
N LEU A 223 -10.67 1.85 -17.52
CA LEU A 223 -11.05 3.19 -17.97
C LEU A 223 -10.00 3.80 -18.91
N PHE A 224 -8.72 3.75 -18.53
CA PHE A 224 -7.64 4.31 -19.34
C PHE A 224 -7.44 3.55 -20.64
N SER A 225 -7.56 2.21 -20.62
CA SER A 225 -7.43 1.38 -21.81
C SER A 225 -8.58 1.63 -22.77
N ALA A 226 -9.82 1.75 -22.27
CA ALA A 226 -10.98 2.08 -23.09
C ALA A 226 -10.83 3.46 -23.76
N ALA A 227 -10.43 4.50 -23.00
CA ALA A 227 -10.18 5.82 -23.56
C ALA A 227 -9.05 5.81 -24.60
N ALA A 228 -7.93 5.13 -24.30
CA ALA A 228 -6.80 5.01 -25.21
C ALA A 228 -7.18 4.29 -26.52
N GLN A 229 -7.87 3.15 -26.43
CA GLN A 229 -8.30 2.39 -27.61
C GLN A 229 -9.24 3.21 -28.51
N ARG A 230 -10.21 3.91 -27.92
CA ARG A 230 -11.20 4.70 -28.66
C ARG A 230 -10.65 6.01 -29.20
N SER A 231 -9.58 6.53 -28.60
CA SER A 231 -8.88 7.70 -29.13
C SER A 231 -8.20 7.45 -30.48
N GLY A 232 -7.93 6.18 -30.84
CA GLY A 232 -7.21 5.83 -32.07
C GLY A 232 -5.76 6.36 -32.10
N GLY A 233 -5.19 6.72 -30.94
CA GLY A 233 -3.89 7.36 -30.84
C GLY A 233 -3.91 8.89 -30.98
N ASP A 234 -5.09 9.52 -31.12
CA ASP A 234 -5.24 10.97 -31.07
C ASP A 234 -5.25 11.47 -29.62
N PHE A 235 -4.22 12.25 -29.26
CA PHE A 235 -4.06 12.79 -27.91
C PHE A 235 -5.12 13.83 -27.52
N ALA A 236 -5.58 14.68 -28.44
CA ALA A 236 -6.62 15.65 -28.14
C ALA A 236 -7.97 14.94 -27.92
N ARG A 237 -8.21 13.87 -28.68
CA ARG A 237 -9.36 12.99 -28.46
C ARG A 237 -9.27 12.28 -27.11
N LEU A 238 -8.10 11.71 -26.78
CA LEU A 238 -7.85 11.04 -25.51
C LEU A 238 -8.08 11.97 -24.31
N GLU A 239 -7.59 13.21 -24.39
CA GLU A 239 -7.78 14.23 -23.37
C GLU A 239 -9.27 14.50 -23.11
N LYS A 240 -10.05 14.76 -24.18
CA LYS A 240 -11.51 14.97 -24.07
C LYS A 240 -12.22 13.77 -23.44
N MET A 241 -11.84 12.54 -23.83
CA MET A 241 -12.42 11.32 -23.27
C MET A 241 -12.13 11.19 -21.77
N LEU A 242 -10.89 11.43 -21.35
CA LEU A 242 -10.51 11.37 -19.94
C LEU A 242 -11.18 12.48 -19.12
N ALA A 243 -11.34 13.67 -19.69
CA ALA A 243 -12.08 14.77 -19.07
C ALA A 243 -13.55 14.38 -18.81
N LEU A 244 -14.22 13.73 -19.76
CA LEU A 244 -15.60 13.23 -19.59
C LEU A 244 -15.68 12.18 -18.48
N VAL A 245 -14.77 11.21 -18.46
CA VAL A 245 -14.72 10.18 -17.40
C VAL A 245 -14.51 10.81 -16.03
N ARG A 246 -13.57 11.76 -15.92
CA ARG A 246 -13.34 12.54 -14.69
C ARG A 246 -14.63 13.22 -14.24
N ASP A 247 -15.32 13.94 -15.13
CA ASP A 247 -16.51 14.70 -14.78
C ASP A 247 -17.68 13.79 -14.36
N MET A 248 -17.80 12.61 -14.97
CA MET A 248 -18.76 11.59 -14.54
C MET A 248 -18.49 11.11 -13.11
N LEU A 249 -17.23 10.79 -12.80
CA LEU A 249 -16.82 10.35 -11.46
C LEU A 249 -17.02 11.46 -10.42
N ALA A 250 -16.65 12.69 -10.76
CA ALA A 250 -16.83 13.86 -9.90
C ALA A 250 -18.30 14.08 -9.51
N ARG A 251 -19.24 13.89 -10.45
CA ARG A 251 -20.68 14.00 -10.17
C ARG A 251 -21.18 12.89 -9.26
N GLN A 252 -20.72 11.65 -9.44
CA GLN A 252 -21.14 10.55 -8.57
C GLN A 252 -20.62 10.66 -7.15
N ALA A 253 -19.43 11.24 -6.96
CA ALA A 253 -18.87 11.49 -5.64
C ALA A 253 -19.73 12.44 -4.78
N THR A 254 -20.69 13.17 -5.38
CA THR A 254 -21.57 14.11 -4.67
C THR A 254 -22.91 13.52 -4.21
N THR A 255 -23.18 12.25 -4.48
CA THR A 255 -24.49 11.62 -4.20
C THR A 255 -24.35 10.37 -3.32
N ASP A 256 -25.05 10.40 -2.18
CA ASP A 256 -25.53 9.29 -1.34
C ASP A 256 -24.67 8.67 -0.22
N ASP A 257 -23.41 9.04 -0.01
CA ASP A 257 -22.58 8.38 1.04
C ASP A 257 -22.36 9.14 2.34
N ILE A 258 -22.53 10.46 2.34
CA ILE A 258 -22.13 11.33 3.46
C ILE A 258 -22.94 11.03 4.74
N GLU A 259 -24.11 10.40 4.62
CA GLU A 259 -25.01 10.11 5.76
C GLU A 259 -24.86 8.69 6.33
N ALA A 260 -24.06 7.82 5.69
CA ALA A 260 -23.91 6.45 6.17
C ALA A 260 -23.23 6.43 7.54
N LYS A 261 -23.94 5.91 8.55
CA LYS A 261 -23.41 5.72 9.90
C LYS A 261 -22.49 4.50 9.94
N PRO A 262 -21.47 4.50 10.83
CA PRO A 262 -20.69 3.31 11.09
C PRO A 262 -21.59 2.12 11.42
N ALA A 263 -21.34 0.96 10.80
CA ALA A 263 -22.04 -0.26 11.14
C ALA A 263 -21.76 -0.61 12.61
N PHE A 264 -22.74 -1.18 13.31
CA PHE A 264 -22.57 -1.66 14.68
C PHE A 264 -22.62 -3.18 14.68
N VAL A 265 -21.44 -3.80 14.71
CA VAL A 265 -21.23 -5.25 14.80
C VAL A 265 -20.40 -5.57 16.06
N PRO A 266 -20.34 -6.82 16.53
CA PRO A 266 -19.52 -7.18 17.69
C PRO A 266 -18.07 -6.68 17.58
N LEU A 267 -17.44 -6.37 18.73
CA LEU A 267 -16.17 -5.63 18.76
C LEU A 267 -15.01 -6.35 18.04
N ASP A 268 -14.97 -7.68 18.08
CA ASP A 268 -14.01 -8.51 17.34
C ASP A 268 -14.15 -8.30 15.83
N GLU A 269 -15.38 -8.40 15.32
CA GLU A 269 -15.69 -8.15 13.91
C GLU A 269 -15.40 -6.70 13.51
N GLN A 270 -15.78 -5.74 14.35
CA GLN A 270 -15.58 -4.32 14.09
C GLN A 270 -14.10 -3.96 13.96
N LEU A 271 -13.27 -4.45 14.89
CA LEU A 271 -11.83 -4.24 14.83
C LEU A 271 -11.18 -5.03 13.70
N CYS A 272 -11.72 -6.20 13.34
CA CYS A 272 -11.27 -6.98 12.20
C CYS A 272 -11.48 -6.18 10.89
N LEU A 273 -12.68 -5.66 10.67
CA LEU A 273 -13.03 -4.78 9.55
C LEU A 273 -12.13 -3.54 9.51
N HIS A 274 -11.93 -2.91 10.67
CA HIS A 274 -11.03 -1.76 10.80
C HIS A 274 -9.61 -2.09 10.37
N CYS A 275 -9.03 -3.18 10.89
CA CYS A 275 -7.65 -3.59 10.58
C CYS A 275 -7.48 -3.94 9.10
N HIS A 276 -8.47 -4.59 8.49
CA HIS A 276 -8.49 -4.84 7.04
C HIS A 276 -8.57 -3.56 6.20
N GLY A 277 -9.21 -2.50 6.72
CA GLY A 277 -9.30 -1.19 6.07
C GLY A 277 -8.02 -0.34 6.16
N LEU A 278 -7.14 -0.59 7.13
CA LEU A 278 -6.01 0.30 7.43
C LEU A 278 -5.02 0.49 6.28
N GLU A 279 -4.70 -0.57 5.54
CA GLU A 279 -3.83 -0.50 4.36
C GLU A 279 -4.40 0.46 3.32
N PHE A 280 -5.69 0.33 3.01
CA PHE A 280 -6.35 1.20 2.04
C PHE A 280 -6.45 2.64 2.51
N LEU A 281 -6.80 2.90 3.78
CA LEU A 281 -6.89 4.26 4.32
C LEU A 281 -5.53 4.97 4.32
N ASN A 282 -4.46 4.24 4.63
CA ASN A 282 -3.09 4.72 4.53
C ASN A 282 -2.70 5.03 3.08
N TYR A 283 -2.98 4.11 2.16
CA TYR A 283 -2.76 4.33 0.74
C TYR A 283 -3.50 5.58 0.24
N ALA A 284 -4.78 5.72 0.57
CA ALA A 284 -5.63 6.80 0.11
C ALA A 284 -5.12 8.18 0.54
N GLN A 285 -4.82 8.35 1.84
CA GLN A 285 -4.28 9.60 2.35
C GLN A 285 -2.87 9.87 1.79
N ALA A 286 -2.00 8.86 1.71
CA ALA A 286 -0.65 9.04 1.17
C ALA A 286 -0.67 9.41 -0.33
N GLN A 287 -1.61 8.84 -1.11
CA GLN A 287 -1.82 9.16 -2.52
C GLN A 287 -2.34 10.59 -2.70
N ARG A 288 -3.24 11.05 -1.81
CA ARG A 288 -3.71 12.43 -1.78
C ARG A 288 -2.56 13.39 -1.49
N GLU A 289 -1.77 13.12 -0.45
CA GLU A 289 -0.60 13.94 -0.09
C GLU A 289 0.44 13.99 -1.20
N LEU A 290 0.73 12.86 -1.84
CA LEU A 290 1.63 12.79 -2.99
C LEU A 290 1.15 13.70 -4.12
N THR A 291 -0.13 13.64 -4.44
CA THR A 291 -0.70 14.38 -5.57
C THR A 291 -0.82 15.88 -5.28
N GLU A 292 -1.30 16.25 -4.09
CA GLU A 292 -1.56 17.65 -3.72
C GLU A 292 -0.29 18.40 -3.32
N LYS A 293 0.61 17.75 -2.58
CA LYS A 293 1.77 18.41 -1.98
C LYS A 293 3.06 18.24 -2.79
N MET A 294 3.15 17.19 -3.63
CA MET A 294 4.42 16.80 -4.26
C MET A 294 4.44 16.89 -5.78
N THR A 295 3.31 17.20 -6.42
CA THR A 295 3.28 17.47 -7.86
C THR A 295 4.17 18.68 -8.20
N PRO A 296 5.06 18.57 -9.21
CA PRO A 296 5.85 19.71 -9.68
C PRO A 296 4.97 20.91 -10.01
N THR A 297 5.32 22.07 -9.44
CA THR A 297 4.62 23.35 -9.69
C THR A 297 5.34 24.24 -10.71
N VAL A 298 6.49 23.79 -11.21
CA VAL A 298 7.29 24.53 -12.18
C VAL A 298 6.55 24.59 -13.52
N LYS A 299 6.49 25.80 -14.09
CA LYS A 299 5.98 26.00 -15.45
C LYS A 299 7.00 25.45 -16.45
N VAL A 300 6.68 24.33 -17.07
CA VAL A 300 7.52 23.69 -18.07
C VAL A 300 7.03 23.98 -19.49
N LYS A 301 7.95 23.98 -20.45
CA LYS A 301 7.63 24.18 -21.88
C LYS A 301 8.07 22.94 -22.67
N PRO A 302 7.17 22.25 -23.39
CA PRO A 302 7.54 21.09 -24.19
C PRO A 302 8.69 21.45 -25.16
N PRO A 303 9.75 20.64 -25.26
CA PRO A 303 10.89 20.92 -26.12
C PRO A 303 10.58 20.56 -27.59
N THR A 304 9.63 21.28 -28.20
CA THR A 304 9.11 21.02 -29.54
C THR A 304 10.24 20.96 -30.58
N GLY A 305 10.28 19.88 -31.38
CA GLY A 305 11.29 19.67 -32.42
C GLY A 305 12.67 19.22 -31.93
N LYS A 306 13.02 19.40 -30.65
CA LYS A 306 14.34 19.02 -30.11
C LYS A 306 14.45 17.54 -29.74
N LEU A 307 13.32 16.87 -29.50
CA LEU A 307 13.29 15.42 -29.24
C LEU A 307 13.80 14.61 -30.45
N ALA A 308 13.57 15.09 -31.67
CA ALA A 308 14.05 14.44 -32.90
C ALA A 308 15.58 14.38 -32.98
N ILE A 309 16.29 15.31 -32.33
CA ILE A 309 17.76 15.31 -32.23
C ILE A 309 18.22 14.09 -31.42
N LEU A 310 17.56 13.84 -30.28
CA LEU A 310 17.85 12.68 -29.43
C LEU A 310 17.48 11.36 -30.11
N ASP A 311 16.36 11.33 -30.84
CA ASP A 311 15.99 10.17 -31.65
C ASP A 311 17.09 9.87 -32.68
N GLY A 312 17.54 10.89 -33.42
CA GLY A 312 18.64 10.77 -34.39
C GLY A 312 19.93 10.25 -33.77
N ALA A 313 20.30 10.75 -32.58
CA ALA A 313 21.46 10.29 -31.83
C ALA A 313 21.35 8.82 -31.41
N VAL A 314 20.16 8.36 -30.99
CA VAL A 314 19.94 6.94 -30.70
C VAL A 314 20.05 6.10 -31.97
N ARG A 315 19.42 6.50 -33.09
CA ARG A 315 19.53 5.78 -34.37
C ARG A 315 20.99 5.63 -34.82
N ALA A 316 21.77 6.70 -34.74
CA ALA A 316 23.19 6.68 -35.09
C ALA A 316 23.99 5.72 -34.19
N ARG A 317 23.58 5.55 -32.93
CA ARG A 317 24.28 4.69 -31.96
C ARG A 317 23.89 3.22 -32.05
N THR A 318 22.62 2.92 -32.29
CA THR A 318 22.08 1.54 -32.23
C THR A 318 21.82 0.93 -33.61
N GLY A 319 21.76 1.74 -34.66
CA GLY A 319 21.29 1.32 -35.98
C GLY A 319 19.78 1.08 -36.06
N ASP A 320 19.02 1.39 -35.00
CA ASP A 320 17.57 1.20 -34.94
C ASP A 320 16.85 2.20 -35.87
N SER A 321 16.31 1.70 -36.98
CA SER A 321 15.57 2.50 -37.96
C SER A 321 14.08 2.69 -37.61
N ALA A 322 13.63 2.18 -36.46
CA ALA A 322 12.26 2.32 -36.04
C ALA A 322 11.82 3.78 -35.92
N ARG A 323 10.50 4.00 -36.08
CA ARG A 323 9.87 5.32 -35.89
C ARG A 323 10.18 5.90 -34.50
N TYR A 324 10.23 5.04 -33.48
CA TYR A 324 10.59 5.40 -32.11
C TYR A 324 11.80 4.55 -31.69
N PRO A 325 13.03 5.04 -31.94
CA PRO A 325 14.24 4.25 -31.70
C PRO A 325 14.42 4.02 -30.21
N LYS A 326 15.04 2.89 -29.85
CA LYS A 326 15.25 2.53 -28.45
C LYS A 326 16.73 2.28 -28.15
N LEU A 327 17.12 2.62 -26.92
CA LEU A 327 18.46 2.41 -26.37
C LEU A 327 18.38 1.38 -25.23
N PRO A 328 19.24 0.35 -25.19
CA PRO A 328 19.33 -0.53 -24.02
C PRO A 328 19.66 0.25 -22.74
N LEU A 329 19.05 -0.12 -21.61
CA LEU A 329 19.21 0.56 -20.33
C LEU A 329 20.68 0.66 -19.89
N SER A 330 21.49 -0.38 -20.13
CA SER A 330 22.92 -0.43 -19.82
C SER A 330 23.75 0.63 -20.55
N MET A 331 23.27 1.11 -21.69
CA MET A 331 23.95 2.13 -22.50
C MET A 331 23.61 3.56 -22.08
N PHE A 332 22.62 3.76 -21.20
CA PHE A 332 22.10 5.08 -20.83
C PHE A 332 23.20 6.03 -20.34
N VAL A 333 24.05 5.61 -19.40
CA VAL A 333 25.08 6.47 -18.80
C VAL A 333 26.05 6.98 -19.85
N ALA A 334 26.60 6.07 -20.67
CA ALA A 334 27.52 6.43 -21.74
C ALA A 334 26.86 7.35 -22.78
N PHE A 335 25.59 7.10 -23.12
CA PHE A 335 24.82 7.92 -24.04
C PHE A 335 24.55 9.34 -23.48
N ALA A 336 24.19 9.44 -22.20
CA ALA A 336 23.94 10.71 -21.53
C ALA A 336 25.20 11.57 -21.43
N HIS A 337 26.37 10.97 -21.19
CA HIS A 337 27.66 11.67 -21.23
C HIS A 337 28.04 12.12 -22.64
N ALA A 338 27.90 11.25 -23.64
CA ALA A 338 28.26 11.56 -25.02
C ALA A 338 27.40 12.69 -25.63
N ASN A 339 26.18 12.89 -25.12
CA ASN A 339 25.23 13.90 -25.60
C ASN A 339 24.93 14.97 -24.54
N ALA A 340 25.87 15.22 -23.62
CA ALA A 340 25.64 16.09 -22.46
C ALA A 340 25.16 17.50 -22.84
N GLU A 341 25.79 18.14 -23.82
CA GLU A 341 25.41 19.49 -24.28
C GLU A 341 23.97 19.55 -24.78
N THR A 342 23.56 18.55 -25.58
CA THR A 342 22.20 18.42 -26.10
C THR A 342 21.19 18.25 -24.97
N PHE A 343 21.45 17.34 -24.03
CA PHE A 343 20.58 17.13 -22.88
C PHE A 343 20.47 18.37 -21.99
N ILE A 344 21.59 19.01 -21.67
CA ILE A 344 21.62 20.23 -20.85
C ILE A 344 20.80 21.34 -21.51
N THR A 345 20.96 21.54 -22.81
CA THR A 345 20.20 22.56 -23.56
C THR A 345 18.70 22.26 -23.50
N ILE A 346 18.30 21.04 -23.84
CA ILE A 346 16.89 20.63 -23.84
C ILE A 346 16.28 20.74 -22.44
N LEU A 347 16.98 20.27 -21.40
CA LEU A 347 16.52 20.32 -20.02
C LEU A 347 16.40 21.75 -19.51
N SER A 348 17.35 22.63 -19.86
CA SER A 348 17.33 24.02 -19.43
C SER A 348 16.14 24.78 -20.03
N ASP A 349 15.88 24.56 -21.33
CA ASP A 349 14.73 25.13 -22.00
C ASP A 349 13.41 24.60 -21.44
N TYR A 350 13.35 23.28 -21.21
CA TYR A 350 12.15 22.60 -20.70
C TYR A 350 11.78 23.02 -19.28
N LEU A 351 12.78 23.07 -18.37
CA LEU A 351 12.60 23.44 -16.97
C LEU A 351 12.58 24.96 -16.73
N GLY A 352 12.89 25.76 -17.76
CA GLY A 352 12.85 27.22 -17.71
C GLY A 352 13.97 27.88 -16.90
N HIS A 353 15.06 27.14 -16.62
CA HIS A 353 16.24 27.65 -15.93
C HIS A 353 17.49 26.88 -16.36
N GLU A 354 18.66 27.50 -16.24
CA GLU A 354 19.93 26.89 -16.65
C GLU A 354 20.30 25.66 -15.79
N ILE A 355 20.50 24.52 -16.44
CA ILE A 355 21.03 23.30 -15.82
C ILE A 355 22.56 23.32 -15.90
N ARG A 356 23.19 23.61 -14.77
CA ARG A 356 24.66 23.58 -14.65
C ARG A 356 25.20 22.17 -14.89
N ALA A 357 26.36 22.07 -15.55
CA ALA A 357 27.02 20.80 -15.85
C ALA A 357 27.22 19.91 -14.62
N VAL A 358 27.55 20.50 -13.46
CA VAL A 358 27.71 19.75 -12.19
C VAL A 358 26.42 19.07 -11.73
N HIS A 359 25.26 19.73 -11.88
CA HIS A 359 23.96 19.13 -11.53
C HIS A 359 23.58 18.04 -12.52
N TYR A 360 23.83 18.26 -13.81
CA TYR A 360 23.59 17.26 -14.85
C TYR A 360 24.41 15.99 -14.60
N VAL A 361 25.72 16.11 -14.35
CA VAL A 361 26.60 14.97 -14.05
C VAL A 361 26.13 14.22 -12.80
N LYS A 362 25.69 14.94 -11.74
CA LYS A 362 25.11 14.31 -10.55
C LYS A 362 23.78 13.60 -10.84
N ALA A 363 22.99 14.12 -11.77
CA ALA A 363 21.68 13.57 -12.10
C ALA A 363 21.75 12.24 -12.87
N ILE A 364 22.80 11.99 -13.65
CA ILE A 364 22.92 10.78 -14.49
C ILE A 364 22.79 9.47 -13.68
N PRO A 365 23.60 9.21 -12.63
CA PRO A 365 23.48 7.95 -11.87
C PRO A 365 22.13 7.82 -11.14
N LEU A 366 21.56 8.94 -10.68
CA LEU A 366 20.24 8.95 -10.04
C LEU A 366 19.12 8.64 -11.06
N ALA A 367 19.21 9.21 -12.26
CA ALA A 367 18.27 8.96 -13.34
C ALA A 367 18.36 7.49 -13.80
N LEU A 368 19.55 6.87 -13.78
CA LEU A 368 19.70 5.45 -14.01
C LEU A 368 18.93 4.64 -12.95
N ASN A 369 19.14 4.94 -11.66
CA ASN A 369 18.41 4.25 -10.57
C ASN A 369 16.89 4.41 -10.74
N LEU A 370 16.41 5.61 -11.09
CA LEU A 370 15.00 5.86 -11.37
C LEU A 370 14.49 5.02 -12.54
N LEU A 371 15.23 4.97 -13.65
CA LEU A 371 14.88 4.14 -14.80
C LEU A 371 14.87 2.66 -14.44
N GLU A 372 15.81 2.19 -13.61
CA GLU A 372 15.82 0.82 -13.11
C GLU A 372 14.58 0.52 -12.26
N ILE A 373 14.17 1.42 -11.35
CA ILE A 373 12.92 1.30 -10.57
C ILE A 373 11.73 1.19 -11.51
N TRP A 374 11.62 2.11 -12.46
CA TRP A 374 10.50 2.14 -13.39
C TRP A 374 10.46 0.90 -14.29
N VAL A 375 11.61 0.40 -14.74
CA VAL A 375 11.68 -0.85 -15.53
C VAL A 375 11.30 -2.05 -14.68
N ALA A 376 11.78 -2.14 -13.44
CA ALA A 376 11.54 -3.27 -12.55
C ALA A 376 10.08 -3.39 -12.07
N PHE A 377 9.42 -2.27 -11.81
CA PHE A 377 8.10 -2.25 -11.18
C PHE A 377 6.99 -1.66 -12.06
N GLY A 378 7.34 -0.87 -13.08
CA GLY A 378 6.38 -0.26 -14.01
C GLY A 378 6.11 -1.07 -15.28
N ARG A 379 6.86 -2.15 -15.53
CA ARG A 379 6.68 -3.03 -16.71
C ARG A 379 6.13 -4.39 -16.31
N ALA A 380 5.32 -4.98 -17.17
CA ALA A 380 4.71 -6.30 -16.96
C ALA A 380 5.75 -7.43 -16.75
N ASP A 381 6.92 -7.30 -17.36
CA ASP A 381 8.01 -8.29 -17.24
C ASP A 381 8.74 -8.22 -15.88
N GLY A 382 8.49 -7.17 -15.10
CA GLY A 382 9.03 -6.97 -13.77
C GLY A 382 10.56 -6.93 -13.72
N LEU A 383 11.16 -7.56 -12.69
CA LEU A 383 12.61 -7.70 -12.56
C LEU A 383 13.29 -8.40 -13.75
N ARG A 384 12.57 -9.22 -14.54
CA ARG A 384 13.13 -9.84 -15.75
C ARG A 384 13.48 -8.80 -16.80
N ALA A 385 12.78 -7.67 -16.85
CA ALA A 385 13.07 -6.56 -17.75
C ALA A 385 14.46 -5.96 -17.50
N LEU A 386 14.90 -5.90 -16.23
CA LEU A 386 16.25 -5.47 -15.90
C LEU A 386 17.30 -6.46 -16.38
N ALA A 387 17.06 -7.76 -16.17
CA ALA A 387 17.97 -8.82 -16.61
C ALA A 387 18.11 -8.87 -18.14
N SER A 388 17.06 -8.54 -18.88
CA SER A 388 17.05 -8.47 -20.34
C SER A 388 17.47 -7.12 -20.91
N ASP A 389 18.02 -6.22 -20.10
CA ASP A 389 18.48 -4.89 -20.50
C ASP A 389 17.40 -4.08 -21.26
N ALA A 390 16.24 -3.89 -20.61
CA ALA A 390 15.04 -3.35 -21.25
C ALA A 390 15.31 -2.10 -22.11
N PRO A 391 14.81 -2.06 -23.36
CA PRO A 391 15.02 -0.93 -24.25
C PRO A 391 14.19 0.29 -23.78
N LEU A 392 14.85 1.44 -23.74
CA LEU A 392 14.32 2.74 -23.34
C LEU A 392 14.15 3.67 -24.54
N GLN A 393 13.09 4.49 -24.51
CA GLN A 393 12.95 5.59 -25.46
C GLN A 393 13.72 6.83 -24.98
N PRO A 394 14.22 7.68 -25.89
CA PRO A 394 14.85 8.97 -25.55
C PRO A 394 14.06 9.83 -24.58
N THR A 395 12.75 9.82 -24.73
CA THR A 395 11.83 10.59 -23.89
C THR A 395 11.73 10.06 -22.47
N SER A 396 11.80 8.74 -22.26
CA SER A 396 11.90 8.15 -20.91
C SER A 396 13.20 8.56 -20.23
N MET A 397 14.31 8.55 -20.96
CA MET A 397 15.62 8.99 -20.45
C MET A 397 15.62 10.47 -20.08
N LEU A 398 15.06 11.32 -20.96
CA LEU A 398 14.92 12.75 -20.72
C LEU A 398 13.98 13.05 -19.55
N ALA A 399 12.87 12.33 -19.41
CA ALA A 399 11.93 12.48 -18.29
C ALA A 399 12.58 12.13 -16.95
N ALA A 400 13.38 11.06 -16.90
CA ALA A 400 14.11 10.67 -15.70
C ALA A 400 15.16 11.72 -15.31
N LEU A 401 15.93 12.21 -16.27
CA LEU A 401 16.88 13.31 -16.05
C LEU A 401 16.17 14.59 -15.60
N ALA A 402 15.03 14.94 -16.21
CA ALA A 402 14.23 16.10 -15.82
C ALA A 402 13.69 15.99 -14.39
N ALA A 403 13.16 14.82 -14.00
CA ALA A 403 12.67 14.56 -12.66
C ALA A 403 13.76 14.73 -11.61
N VAL A 404 14.95 14.17 -11.86
CA VAL A 404 16.08 14.27 -10.94
C VAL A 404 16.65 15.69 -10.89
N CYS A 405 16.90 16.33 -12.04
CA CYS A 405 17.38 17.71 -12.09
C CYS A 405 16.41 18.65 -11.37
N HIS A 406 15.10 18.49 -11.61
CA HIS A 406 14.07 19.25 -10.90
C HIS A 406 14.18 19.08 -9.39
N GLN A 407 14.32 17.85 -8.87
CA GLN A 407 14.46 17.62 -7.42
C GLN A 407 15.81 18.09 -6.84
N LEU A 408 16.89 18.09 -7.63
CA LEU A 408 18.17 18.65 -7.21
C LEU A 408 18.12 20.18 -7.09
N CYS A 409 17.40 20.85 -8.01
CA CYS A 409 17.27 22.31 -8.04
C CYS A 409 16.13 22.84 -7.14
N HIS A 410 15.05 22.07 -7.02
CA HIS A 410 13.86 22.38 -6.24
C HIS A 410 13.47 21.20 -5.36
N PRO A 411 14.23 20.93 -4.28
CA PRO A 411 13.95 19.80 -3.40
C PRO A 411 12.56 19.91 -2.79
N THR A 412 11.74 18.89 -3.00
CA THR A 412 10.48 18.75 -2.27
C THR A 412 10.76 18.50 -0.79
N ARG A 413 9.85 18.99 0.07
CA ARG A 413 9.90 18.70 1.52
C ARG A 413 9.39 17.30 1.85
N TYR A 414 9.02 16.50 0.83
CA TYR A 414 8.56 15.15 1.02
C TYR A 414 9.61 14.29 1.70
N ARG A 415 9.17 13.58 2.73
CA ARG A 415 9.91 12.51 3.37
C ARG A 415 9.00 11.30 3.33
N PRO A 416 9.29 10.29 2.50
CA PRO A 416 8.59 9.03 2.57
C PRO A 416 8.60 8.56 4.02
N TYR A 417 7.42 8.34 4.59
CA TYR A 417 7.24 7.91 5.97
C TYR A 417 6.89 6.43 6.00
N TRP A 418 7.51 5.71 6.92
CA TRP A 418 7.01 4.43 7.39
C TRP A 418 7.31 4.28 8.87
N GLN A 419 6.51 3.46 9.53
CA GLN A 419 6.63 3.31 10.97
C GLN A 419 7.99 2.73 11.35
N GLY A 420 8.68 3.43 12.26
CA GLY A 420 9.98 3.02 12.76
C GLY A 420 11.18 3.54 11.99
N GLN A 421 10.96 4.28 10.91
CA GLN A 421 12.00 5.03 10.23
C GLN A 421 12.73 5.96 11.22
N PRO A 422 14.07 5.89 11.33
CA PRO A 422 14.82 6.80 12.19
C PRO A 422 14.69 8.24 11.68
N ASN A 423 14.62 9.19 12.62
CA ASN A 423 14.39 10.63 12.36
C ASN A 423 15.36 11.28 11.36
N ASP A 424 16.50 10.65 11.08
CA ASP A 424 17.65 11.24 10.37
C ASP A 424 17.78 10.85 8.89
N ARG A 425 16.79 10.19 8.26
CA ARG A 425 16.94 9.81 6.84
C ARG A 425 16.43 10.90 5.88
N GLY A 426 17.34 11.22 4.95
CA GLY A 426 17.31 12.34 4.03
C GLY A 426 16.17 12.34 3.02
N ASN A 427 16.20 13.37 2.18
CA ASN A 427 15.24 13.59 1.11
C ASN A 427 15.14 12.40 0.13
N VAL A 428 14.14 12.46 -0.75
CA VAL A 428 13.91 11.50 -1.83
C VAL A 428 15.14 11.21 -2.71
N ILE A 429 16.08 12.16 -2.82
CA ILE A 429 17.36 11.98 -3.55
C ILE A 429 18.27 11.02 -2.79
N THR A 430 18.46 11.21 -1.48
CA THR A 430 19.26 10.29 -0.66
C THR A 430 18.65 8.89 -0.63
N ALA A 431 17.33 8.76 -0.71
CA ALA A 431 16.69 7.47 -0.87
C ALA A 431 17.05 6.83 -2.22
N LEU A 432 16.97 7.59 -3.32
CA LEU A 432 17.30 7.12 -4.66
C LEU A 432 18.77 6.72 -4.82
N GLU A 433 19.69 7.45 -4.18
CA GLU A 433 21.13 7.15 -4.14
C GLU A 433 21.45 5.77 -3.55
N LYS A 434 20.64 5.30 -2.60
CA LYS A 434 20.86 4.06 -1.85
C LYS A 434 20.17 2.84 -2.47
N ILE A 435 19.39 3.04 -3.52
CA ILE A 435 18.67 1.96 -4.19
C ILE A 435 19.62 1.22 -5.13
N ASP A 436 19.73 -0.08 -4.90
CA ASP A 436 20.37 -1.03 -5.81
C ASP A 436 19.41 -2.19 -6.04
N ILE A 437 18.59 -2.10 -7.08
CA ILE A 437 17.53 -3.10 -7.35
C ILE A 437 18.10 -4.46 -7.75
N ARG A 438 19.32 -4.47 -8.30
CA ARG A 438 20.00 -5.71 -8.71
C ARG A 438 20.41 -6.54 -7.50
N ASN A 439 20.62 -5.89 -6.37
CA ASN A 439 20.82 -6.57 -5.11
C ASN A 439 19.49 -7.04 -4.52
N ALA A 440 19.28 -8.35 -4.50
CA ALA A 440 18.09 -9.01 -3.92
C ALA A 440 17.85 -8.66 -2.44
N LYS A 441 18.84 -8.09 -1.75
CA LYS A 441 18.69 -7.61 -0.37
C LYS A 441 18.01 -6.23 -0.31
N THR A 442 18.17 -5.38 -1.32
CA THR A 442 17.57 -4.05 -1.38
C THR A 442 16.06 -4.17 -1.54
N ARG A 443 15.30 -3.65 -0.57
CA ARG A 443 13.88 -3.35 -0.76
C ARG A 443 13.74 -1.85 -0.96
N VAL A 444 13.05 -1.46 -2.02
CA VAL A 444 12.67 -0.07 -2.29
C VAL A 444 11.36 0.18 -1.53
N PRO A 445 11.31 1.13 -0.58
CA PRO A 445 10.05 1.51 0.04
C PRO A 445 9.06 1.95 -1.03
N GLU A 446 7.83 1.48 -0.94
CA GLU A 446 6.78 1.86 -1.87
C GLU A 446 6.60 3.39 -1.93
N GLY A 447 6.66 4.11 -0.82
CA GLY A 447 6.51 5.57 -0.81
C GLY A 447 7.58 6.30 -1.62
N VAL A 448 8.80 5.75 -1.71
CA VAL A 448 9.88 6.26 -2.58
C VAL A 448 9.57 5.95 -4.04
N MET A 449 9.15 4.72 -4.33
CA MET A 449 8.79 4.29 -5.67
C MET A 449 7.63 5.12 -6.24
N ARG A 450 6.55 5.31 -5.47
CA ARG A 450 5.37 6.08 -5.86
C ARG A 450 5.71 7.53 -6.14
N PHE A 451 6.53 8.15 -5.29
CA PHE A 451 7.02 9.50 -5.52
C PHE A 451 7.76 9.63 -6.84
N TRP A 452 8.73 8.75 -7.08
CA TRP A 452 9.55 8.86 -8.28
C TRP A 452 8.79 8.48 -9.56
N ASP A 453 7.89 7.50 -9.49
CA ASP A 453 6.99 7.14 -10.59
C ASP A 453 6.04 8.32 -10.94
N HIS A 454 5.49 9.00 -9.94
CA HIS A 454 4.69 10.22 -10.10
C HIS A 454 5.48 11.31 -10.85
N HIS A 455 6.68 11.64 -10.37
CA HIS A 455 7.53 12.65 -11.00
C HIS A 455 7.95 12.25 -12.43
N LEU A 456 8.31 10.99 -12.65
CA LEU A 456 8.69 10.49 -13.97
C LEU A 456 7.52 10.61 -14.95
N LYS A 457 6.33 10.16 -14.57
CA LYS A 457 5.12 10.23 -15.41
C LYS A 457 4.69 11.67 -15.69
N TRP A 458 4.74 12.55 -14.68
CA TRP A 458 4.47 13.98 -14.83
C TRP A 458 5.40 14.60 -15.88
N HIS A 459 6.72 14.41 -15.73
CA HIS A 459 7.70 14.95 -16.69
C HIS A 459 7.56 14.32 -18.07
N ALA A 460 7.31 13.02 -18.16
CA ALA A 460 7.09 12.34 -19.43
C ALA A 460 5.88 12.92 -20.19
N HIS A 461 4.74 13.14 -19.53
CA HIS A 461 3.57 13.75 -20.17
C HIS A 461 3.81 15.23 -20.51
N ALA A 462 4.45 15.98 -19.63
CA ALA A 462 4.78 17.38 -19.88
C ALA A 462 5.76 17.57 -21.06
N LEU A 463 6.72 16.67 -21.26
CA LEU A 463 7.64 16.71 -22.42
C LEU A 463 6.89 16.59 -23.76
N TYR A 464 5.74 15.90 -23.79
CA TYR A 464 4.89 15.80 -24.98
C TYR A 464 3.82 16.90 -25.06
N GLY A 465 3.76 17.84 -24.10
CA GLY A 465 2.67 18.80 -24.02
C GLY A 465 1.33 18.18 -23.63
N GLN A 466 1.36 17.03 -22.95
CA GLN A 466 0.19 16.22 -22.59
C GLN A 466 -0.10 16.25 -21.09
N LEU A 467 0.27 17.37 -20.42
CA LEU A 467 0.14 17.45 -18.97
C LEU A 467 -1.33 17.34 -18.52
N SER A 468 -2.28 17.89 -19.28
CA SER A 468 -3.71 17.76 -19.01
C SER A 468 -4.18 16.30 -19.02
N ILE A 469 -3.67 15.47 -19.93
CA ILE A 469 -3.94 14.01 -19.93
C ILE A 469 -3.51 13.38 -18.59
N TYR A 470 -2.34 13.78 -18.08
CA TYR A 470 -1.85 13.27 -16.80
C TYR A 470 -2.73 13.75 -15.63
N GLU A 471 -3.10 15.02 -15.62
CA GLU A 471 -3.96 15.62 -14.60
C GLU A 471 -5.35 14.96 -14.57
N HIS A 472 -5.93 14.65 -15.74
CA HIS A 472 -7.18 13.90 -15.81
C HIS A 472 -7.03 12.49 -15.24
N LYS A 473 -5.93 11.78 -15.55
CA LYS A 473 -5.66 10.45 -14.97
C LYS A 473 -5.57 10.52 -13.45
N LEU A 474 -4.78 11.46 -12.92
CA LEU A 474 -4.65 11.67 -11.48
C LEU A 474 -6.00 11.96 -10.81
N ALA A 475 -6.82 12.83 -11.40
CA ALA A 475 -8.13 13.16 -10.87
C ALA A 475 -9.06 11.92 -10.86
N ILE A 476 -9.03 11.10 -11.92
CA ILE A 476 -9.77 9.83 -11.98
C ILE A 476 -9.34 8.90 -10.84
N THR A 477 -8.03 8.71 -10.63
CA THR A 477 -7.50 7.91 -9.52
C THR A 477 -7.99 8.44 -8.18
N GLN A 478 -7.92 9.76 -7.97
CA GLN A 478 -8.36 10.42 -6.74
C GLN A 478 -9.85 10.20 -6.46
N TYR A 479 -10.72 10.34 -7.47
CA TYR A 479 -12.15 10.10 -7.28
C TYR A 479 -12.46 8.65 -6.94
N LEU A 480 -11.84 7.69 -7.63
CA LEU A 480 -12.02 6.26 -7.36
C LEU A 480 -11.56 5.88 -5.95
N VAL A 481 -10.44 6.45 -5.49
CA VAL A 481 -9.93 6.18 -4.14
C VAL A 481 -10.79 6.84 -3.08
N ALA A 482 -11.11 8.13 -3.24
CA ALA A 482 -11.88 8.90 -2.27
C ALA A 482 -13.29 8.33 -2.04
N ALA A 483 -13.94 7.82 -3.09
CA ALA A 483 -15.27 7.21 -3.01
C ALA A 483 -15.32 5.93 -2.16
N LEU A 484 -14.18 5.28 -1.89
CA LEU A 484 -14.11 4.08 -1.03
C LEU A 484 -13.65 4.39 0.40
N GLU A 485 -13.08 5.57 0.66
CA GLU A 485 -12.56 5.92 1.99
C GLU A 485 -13.66 5.91 3.06
N HIS A 486 -14.79 6.53 2.78
CA HIS A 486 -15.91 6.61 3.74
C HIS A 486 -16.53 5.24 4.04
N PRO A 487 -16.91 4.40 3.05
CA PRO A 487 -17.37 3.04 3.30
C PRO A 487 -16.41 2.20 4.15
N VAL A 488 -15.10 2.31 3.90
CA VAL A 488 -14.05 1.63 4.67
C VAL A 488 -14.00 2.14 6.12
N ARG A 489 -14.11 3.46 6.35
CA ARG A 489 -14.14 4.05 7.70
C ARG A 489 -15.40 3.69 8.48
N CYS A 490 -16.53 3.51 7.81
CA CYS A 490 -17.80 3.11 8.42
C CYS A 490 -17.89 1.61 8.74
N HIS A 491 -16.91 0.81 8.34
CA HIS A 491 -16.91 -0.66 8.49
C HIS A 491 -18.19 -1.33 7.92
N ASN A 492 -18.81 -0.72 6.91
CA ASN A 492 -20.05 -1.21 6.34
C ASN A 492 -19.75 -2.01 5.07
N THR A 493 -19.76 -3.35 5.18
CA THR A 493 -19.45 -4.26 4.07
C THR A 493 -20.41 -4.13 2.90
N ASP A 494 -21.68 -3.87 3.16
CA ASP A 494 -22.69 -3.71 2.10
C ASP A 494 -22.48 -2.41 1.33
N LEU A 495 -22.19 -1.33 2.04
CA LEU A 495 -21.90 -0.04 1.43
C LEU A 495 -20.63 -0.13 0.57
N LEU A 496 -19.57 -0.73 1.09
CA LEU A 496 -18.32 -0.94 0.36
C LEU A 496 -18.53 -1.78 -0.90
N ARG A 497 -19.29 -2.87 -0.79
CA ARG A 497 -19.64 -3.73 -1.94
C ARG A 497 -20.38 -2.94 -3.01
N ARG A 498 -21.45 -2.22 -2.63
CA ARG A 498 -22.24 -1.41 -3.58
C ARG A 498 -21.36 -0.39 -4.30
N ARG A 499 -20.48 0.31 -3.58
CA ARG A 499 -19.57 1.30 -4.18
C ARG A 499 -18.57 0.68 -5.16
N LEU A 500 -18.02 -0.48 -4.83
CA LEU A 500 -17.17 -1.23 -5.76
C LEU A 500 -17.95 -1.65 -7.02
N ASP A 501 -19.16 -2.17 -6.86
CA ASP A 501 -20.01 -2.56 -7.99
C ASP A 501 -20.37 -1.35 -8.86
N ASP A 502 -20.64 -0.20 -8.25
CA ASP A 502 -20.94 1.04 -8.96
C ASP A 502 -19.73 1.56 -9.74
N HIS A 503 -18.52 1.47 -9.19
CA HIS A 503 -17.29 1.77 -9.94
C HIS A 503 -17.08 0.84 -11.15
N VAL A 504 -17.38 -0.45 -11.00
CA VAL A 504 -17.29 -1.40 -12.12
C VAL A 504 -18.33 -1.08 -13.19
N LYS A 505 -19.58 -0.81 -12.80
CA LYS A 505 -20.64 -0.40 -13.73
C LYS A 505 -20.30 0.91 -14.43
N LEU A 506 -19.75 1.88 -13.70
CA LEU A 506 -19.26 3.14 -14.24
C LEU A 506 -18.19 2.92 -15.30
N ALA A 507 -17.22 2.04 -15.05
CA ALA A 507 -16.21 1.74 -16.05
C ALA A 507 -16.82 1.15 -17.33
N ALA A 508 -17.83 0.30 -17.20
CA ALA A 508 -18.59 -0.21 -18.34
C ALA A 508 -19.43 0.87 -19.04
N GLN A 509 -20.06 1.79 -18.28
CA GLN A 509 -20.84 2.90 -18.81
C GLN A 509 -19.95 3.92 -19.55
N ALA A 510 -18.81 4.27 -18.96
CA ALA A 510 -17.81 5.12 -19.58
C ALA A 510 -17.38 4.51 -20.92
N ALA A 511 -17.09 3.21 -20.97
CA ALA A 511 -16.80 2.53 -22.23
C ALA A 511 -17.95 2.67 -23.26
N ASN A 512 -19.20 2.49 -22.84
CA ASN A 512 -20.37 2.65 -23.73
C ASN A 512 -20.63 4.10 -24.20
N ILE A 513 -20.36 5.10 -23.36
CA ILE A 513 -20.49 6.52 -23.73
C ILE A 513 -19.41 6.89 -24.74
N LEU A 514 -18.18 6.41 -24.53
CA LEU A 514 -17.07 6.56 -25.46
C LEU A 514 -17.35 5.89 -26.83
N ASP A 515 -18.25 4.90 -26.87
CA ASP A 515 -18.71 4.25 -28.11
C ASP A 515 -19.78 5.04 -28.86
N ARG A 516 -20.55 5.89 -28.17
CA ARG A 516 -21.74 6.55 -28.72
C ARG A 516 -21.54 8.02 -29.08
N GLY A 517 -20.42 8.65 -28.71
CA GLY A 517 -20.23 10.06 -28.98
C GLY A 517 -18.79 10.51 -28.93
N LEU A 518 -18.29 10.94 -30.09
CA LEU A 518 -17.39 12.07 -30.32
C LEU A 518 -17.50 12.45 -31.81
N ASP A 519 -18.74 12.60 -32.28
CA ASP A 519 -19.04 13.25 -33.57
C ASP A 519 -19.06 14.76 -33.40
#